data_AF-A0A956FFT0-F1
#
_entry.id   AF-A0A956FFT0-F1
#
_cell.length_a   1.000
_cell.length_b   1.000
_cell.length_c   1.000
_cell.angle_alpha   90.00
_cell.angle_beta   90.00
_cell.angle_gamma   90.00
#
_symmetry.space_group_name_H-M   'P 1'
#
loop_
_entity.id
_entity.type
_entity.pdbx_description
1 polymer ?
#
loop_
_entity_poly.entity_id
_entity_poly.type
_entity_poly.pdbx_seq_one_letter_code
_entity_poly.pdbx_strand_id
1 'polypeptide(L)'
;MGFDPTADPWGTAMLAAAALWVISALIVAIASIQGGSRRSGGRLMIVSLLAFLGATGGGTWQRLQVAGGTAEAGEPTKAGASGSAAEADASAAGAEGSDAGDLAGSGTAGAGSEEGSVGSGAEGGTNGSGTDDGAASDDGAGSDDGAGSDDGVGSDDGVGSDDGEPNETTETPPEPATGSRLPALDPLPTETEERDLEIRTRLREAESVASSNRSCAKLDEVALAWAKLRSLPADAPGRRRAESIAEQLEQCRRKLLYSISRRHRRTAVDARDAFAKAIVERFEEEHGLRVAASISGMSHERLRIGGSGLDAAKADEIMDAGLRAEVKALAFAQVVLSDTKVPRTYELEVTPENELGLPDLREVGLGEPLRLPEAP
;
A
#
# COMPACT_ATOMS: atom_id res chain seq x y z
N MET A 1 45.40 28.27 -18.34
CA MET A 1 45.34 28.55 -16.88
C MET A 1 45.47 27.20 -16.19
N GLY A 2 46.43 27.02 -15.29
CA GLY A 2 46.57 25.78 -14.52
C GLY A 2 45.67 25.86 -13.28
N PHE A 3 44.95 24.78 -12.98
CA PHE A 3 44.22 24.65 -11.72
C PHE A 3 45.22 24.29 -10.62
N ASP A 4 45.35 25.14 -9.59
CA ASP A 4 46.17 24.86 -8.41
C ASP A 4 45.27 24.21 -7.34
N PRO A 5 45.45 22.90 -7.05
CA PRO A 5 44.60 22.19 -6.09
C PRO A 5 44.78 22.67 -4.64
N THR A 6 45.81 23.47 -4.33
CA THR A 6 46.03 24.01 -2.98
C THR A 6 45.29 25.32 -2.72
N ALA A 7 44.91 26.03 -3.78
CA ALA A 7 44.20 27.32 -3.68
C ALA A 7 42.68 27.17 -3.46
N ASP A 8 42.09 26.04 -3.88
CA ASP A 8 40.67 25.75 -3.70
C ASP A 8 40.44 24.30 -3.18
N PRO A 9 40.31 24.12 -1.85
CA PRO A 9 40.00 22.82 -1.25
C PRO A 9 38.57 22.34 -1.54
N TRP A 10 37.66 23.20 -2.01
CA TRP A 10 36.31 22.82 -2.42
C TRP A 10 36.27 22.30 -3.85
N GLY A 11 36.98 22.96 -4.77
CA GLY A 11 37.15 22.50 -6.15
C GLY A 11 37.80 21.11 -6.24
N THR A 12 38.79 20.83 -5.40
CA THR A 12 39.40 19.49 -5.31
C THR A 12 38.46 18.43 -4.73
N ALA A 13 37.69 18.76 -3.68
CA ALA A 13 36.69 17.86 -3.11
C ALA A 13 35.57 17.52 -4.14
N MET A 14 35.11 18.51 -4.91
CA MET A 14 34.13 18.31 -5.99
C MET A 14 34.65 17.37 -7.08
N LEU A 15 35.91 17.56 -7.53
CA LEU A 15 36.53 16.68 -8.53
C LEU A 15 36.71 15.24 -8.00
N ALA A 16 37.09 15.06 -6.73
CA ALA A 16 37.20 13.75 -6.11
C ALA A 16 35.84 13.03 -5.99
N ALA A 17 34.78 13.76 -5.63
CA ALA A 17 33.41 13.24 -5.57
C ALA A 17 32.90 12.82 -6.96
N ALA A 18 33.14 13.64 -7.98
CA ALA A 18 32.78 13.31 -9.36
C ALA A 18 33.52 12.05 -9.87
N ALA A 19 34.81 11.91 -9.57
CA ALA A 19 35.59 10.72 -9.92
C ALA A 19 35.06 9.44 -9.22
N LEU A 20 34.73 9.52 -7.94
CA LEU A 20 34.12 8.40 -7.18
C LEU A 20 32.76 7.99 -7.75
N TRP A 21 31.94 8.95 -8.18
CA TRP A 21 30.65 8.67 -8.82
C TRP A 21 30.82 7.93 -10.15
N VAL A 22 31.74 8.39 -11.02
CA VAL A 22 32.03 7.73 -12.31
C VAL A 22 32.57 6.30 -12.10
N ILE A 23 33.47 6.09 -11.14
CA ILE A 23 33.98 4.75 -10.80
C ILE A 23 32.84 3.84 -10.31
N SER A 24 31.95 4.36 -9.46
CA SER A 24 30.79 3.60 -8.95
C SER A 24 29.82 3.20 -10.07
N ALA A 25 29.52 4.13 -10.98
CA ALA A 25 28.69 3.87 -12.16
C ALA A 25 29.33 2.81 -13.09
N LEU A 26 30.65 2.86 -13.29
CA LEU A 26 31.38 1.88 -14.09
C LEU A 26 31.33 0.47 -13.46
N ILE A 27 31.47 0.35 -12.13
CA ILE A 27 31.36 -0.93 -11.42
C ILE A 27 29.96 -1.52 -11.58
N VAL A 28 28.90 -0.71 -11.47
CA VAL A 28 27.51 -1.16 -11.68
C VAL A 28 27.29 -1.62 -13.14
N ALA A 29 27.84 -0.90 -14.12
CA ALA A 29 27.76 -1.28 -15.54
C ALA A 29 28.51 -2.58 -15.86
N ILE A 30 29.69 -2.81 -15.27
CA ILE A 30 30.43 -4.07 -15.43
C ILE A 30 29.67 -5.22 -14.76
N ALA A 31 29.10 -5.01 -13.56
CA ALA A 31 28.33 -6.01 -12.85
C ALA A 31 27.03 -6.40 -13.57
N SER A 32 26.38 -5.48 -14.28
CA SER A 32 25.17 -5.77 -15.07
C SER A 32 25.47 -6.59 -16.33
N ILE A 33 26.60 -6.33 -17.00
CA ILE A 33 27.06 -7.09 -18.17
C ILE A 33 27.45 -8.52 -17.80
N GLN A 34 28.05 -8.74 -16.61
CA GLN A 34 28.52 -10.06 -16.18
C GLN A 34 27.43 -11.01 -15.66
N GLY A 35 26.15 -10.62 -15.70
CA GLY A 35 25.03 -11.50 -15.30
C GLY A 35 24.99 -11.86 -13.81
N GLY A 36 25.78 -11.18 -12.97
CA GLY A 36 25.82 -11.42 -11.53
C GLY A 36 24.46 -11.16 -10.88
N SER A 37 24.08 -11.99 -9.90
CA SER A 37 22.75 -11.90 -9.29
C SER A 37 22.51 -10.52 -8.64
N ARG A 38 21.49 -9.79 -9.11
CA ARG A 38 21.19 -8.39 -8.74
C ARG A 38 21.08 -8.09 -7.24
N ARG A 39 20.99 -9.11 -6.37
CA ARG A 39 20.84 -8.98 -4.90
C ARG A 39 22.06 -8.38 -4.19
N SER A 40 23.28 -8.47 -4.74
CA SER A 40 24.47 -7.85 -4.13
C SER A 40 24.61 -6.35 -4.45
N GLY A 41 24.26 -5.94 -5.67
CA GLY A 41 24.40 -4.55 -6.13
C GLY A 41 23.55 -3.54 -5.35
N GLY A 42 22.30 -3.90 -5.01
CA GLY A 42 21.40 -2.99 -4.27
C GLY A 42 21.92 -2.61 -2.88
N ARG A 43 22.62 -3.52 -2.18
CA ARG A 43 23.22 -3.22 -0.86
C ARG A 43 24.37 -2.22 -0.95
N LEU A 44 25.20 -2.31 -1.99
CA LEU A 44 26.26 -1.32 -2.23
C LEU A 44 25.68 0.06 -2.54
N MET A 45 24.62 0.13 -3.36
CA MET A 45 23.95 1.40 -3.68
C MET A 45 23.38 2.10 -2.43
N ILE A 46 22.74 1.35 -1.52
CA ILE A 46 22.21 1.90 -0.26
C ILE A 46 23.35 2.44 0.62
N VAL A 47 24.46 1.70 0.75
CA VAL A 47 25.62 2.17 1.53
C VAL A 47 26.24 3.42 0.90
N SER A 48 26.37 3.50 -0.42
CA SER A 48 26.83 4.70 -1.13
C SER A 48 25.89 5.90 -0.93
N LEU A 49 24.57 5.69 -0.95
CA LEU A 49 23.57 6.74 -0.72
C LEU A 49 23.63 7.28 0.71
N LEU A 50 23.73 6.39 1.71
CA LEU A 50 23.86 6.78 3.11
C LEU A 50 25.17 7.55 3.38
N ALA A 51 26.28 7.12 2.77
CA ALA A 51 27.55 7.83 2.85
C ALA A 51 27.47 9.24 2.22
N PHE A 52 26.79 9.36 1.07
CA PHE A 52 26.57 10.66 0.41
C PHE A 52 25.69 11.59 1.26
N LEU A 53 24.55 11.10 1.77
CA LEU A 53 23.66 11.87 2.63
C LEU A 53 24.37 12.33 3.91
N GLY A 54 25.15 11.45 4.55
CA GLY A 54 25.97 11.79 5.71
C GLY A 54 26.98 12.91 5.43
N ALA A 55 27.67 12.86 4.27
CA ALA A 55 28.60 13.91 3.85
C ALA A 55 27.90 15.25 3.61
N THR A 56 26.72 15.25 2.97
CA THR A 56 25.95 16.48 2.72
C THR A 56 25.34 17.09 4.00
N GLY A 57 24.82 16.26 4.91
CA GLY A 57 24.20 16.71 6.16
C GLY A 57 25.22 17.23 7.19
N GLY A 58 26.39 16.59 7.29
CA GLY A 58 27.47 17.03 8.19
C GLY A 58 27.96 18.44 7.90
N GLY A 59 28.11 18.79 6.62
CA GLY A 59 28.56 20.12 6.19
C GLY A 59 27.59 21.26 6.54
N THR A 60 26.28 20.99 6.55
CA THR A 60 25.27 21.98 6.98
C THR A 60 25.19 22.14 8.50
N TRP A 61 25.31 21.05 9.26
CA TRP A 61 25.17 21.09 10.72
C TRP A 61 26.32 21.85 11.39
N GLN A 62 27.54 21.74 10.85
CA GLN A 62 28.71 22.46 11.36
C GLN A 62 28.65 23.99 11.10
N ARG A 63 27.89 24.45 10.09
CA ARG A 63 27.61 25.89 9.91
C ARG A 63 26.61 26.44 10.94
N LEU A 64 25.64 25.63 11.37
CA LEU A 64 24.66 26.03 12.39
C LEU A 64 25.29 26.18 13.78
N GLN A 65 26.25 25.32 14.15
CA GLN A 65 26.96 25.47 15.42
C GLN A 65 27.82 26.74 15.51
N VAL A 66 28.43 27.17 14.40
CA VAL A 66 29.18 28.44 14.35
C VAL A 66 28.24 29.66 14.45
N ALA A 67 27.03 29.58 13.89
CA ALA A 67 26.04 30.65 13.97
C ALA A 67 25.36 30.77 15.36
N GLY A 68 25.30 29.68 16.14
CA GLY A 68 24.66 29.68 17.47
C GLY A 68 25.54 30.20 18.62
N GLY A 69 26.83 30.44 18.39
CA GLY A 69 27.81 30.71 19.45
C GLY A 69 27.93 32.16 19.94
N THR A 70 27.12 33.10 19.44
CA THR A 70 27.30 34.55 19.68
C THR A 70 26.06 35.25 20.25
N ALA A 71 25.33 34.58 21.15
CA ALA A 71 24.11 35.11 21.76
C ALA A 71 24.09 34.95 23.30
N GLU A 72 25.01 35.63 24.00
CA GLU A 72 24.92 35.81 25.45
C GLU A 72 25.37 37.21 25.89
N ALA A 73 24.79 37.70 27.00
CA ALA A 73 25.05 38.98 27.69
C ALA A 73 24.65 40.30 26.98
N GLY A 74 23.41 40.75 27.24
CA GLY A 74 22.95 42.13 27.01
C GLY A 74 21.72 42.47 27.85
N GLU A 75 21.87 43.28 28.90
CA GLU A 75 20.80 43.66 29.84
C GLU A 75 19.69 44.55 29.20
N PRO A 76 18.42 44.37 29.59
CA PRO A 76 17.32 45.21 29.12
C PRO A 76 17.21 46.52 29.95
N THR A 77 17.66 47.64 29.39
CA THR A 77 17.34 48.98 29.92
C THR A 77 16.13 49.60 29.22
N LYS A 78 15.42 50.49 29.95
CA LYS A 78 14.01 50.82 29.70
C LYS A 78 13.79 52.34 29.53
N ALA A 79 13.67 52.81 28.29
CA ALA A 79 13.15 54.11 27.83
C ALA A 79 13.19 54.10 26.29
N GLY A 80 12.47 54.91 25.50
CA GLY A 80 11.50 55.99 25.75
C GLY A 80 11.03 56.54 24.37
N ALA A 81 9.98 57.35 24.31
CA ALA A 81 9.32 57.73 23.05
C ALA A 81 9.80 59.06 22.42
N SER A 82 9.91 59.10 21.09
CA SER A 82 9.77 60.26 20.15
C SER A 82 10.01 59.71 18.71
N GLY A 83 9.33 60.11 17.62
CA GLY A 83 9.23 61.45 17.03
C GLY A 83 10.53 61.79 16.26
N SER A 84 10.58 62.38 15.05
CA SER A 84 9.59 62.85 14.05
C SER A 84 10.35 63.36 12.79
N ALA A 85 9.72 63.44 11.61
CA ALA A 85 10.12 64.22 10.40
C ALA A 85 11.40 63.74 9.63
N ALA A 86 11.31 63.40 8.33
CA ALA A 86 11.43 64.25 7.11
C ALA A 86 12.85 64.08 6.46
N GLU A 87 13.13 64.29 5.17
CA GLU A 87 12.43 64.93 4.03
C GLU A 87 13.11 64.51 2.69
N ALA A 88 12.39 64.53 1.53
CA ALA A 88 12.90 64.63 0.12
C ALA A 88 13.99 63.63 -0.40
N ASP A 89 14.25 63.32 -1.69
CA ASP A 89 13.73 63.65 -3.05
C ASP A 89 14.37 62.59 -4.04
N ALA A 90 14.09 62.44 -5.34
CA ALA A 90 12.92 62.66 -6.23
C ALA A 90 13.29 62.16 -7.67
N SER A 91 12.29 62.02 -8.58
CA SER A 91 12.45 61.81 -10.06
C SER A 91 13.00 60.44 -10.53
N ALA A 92 12.70 59.85 -11.70
CA ALA A 92 11.79 60.06 -12.86
C ALA A 92 11.94 58.82 -13.83
N ALA A 93 11.16 58.50 -14.87
CA ALA A 93 9.83 58.87 -15.42
C ALA A 93 9.42 57.87 -16.55
N GLY A 94 8.16 57.90 -17.03
CA GLY A 94 7.64 57.14 -18.21
C GLY A 94 6.63 56.03 -17.84
N ALA A 95 5.31 56.08 -18.09
CA ALA A 95 4.53 56.27 -19.35
C ALA A 95 4.51 54.97 -20.22
N GLU A 96 3.39 54.46 -20.78
CA GLU A 96 2.06 55.01 -21.12
C GLU A 96 0.89 53.96 -21.02
N GLY A 97 -0.37 54.43 -20.90
CA GLY A 97 -1.61 53.96 -21.58
C GLY A 97 -2.20 52.54 -21.32
N SER A 98 -3.52 52.30 -21.25
CA SER A 98 -4.73 53.15 -21.43
C SER A 98 -6.00 52.53 -20.79
N ASP A 99 -7.04 53.36 -20.61
CA ASP A 99 -8.52 53.15 -20.59
C ASP A 99 -9.17 51.74 -20.63
N ALA A 100 -10.40 51.49 -20.13
CA ALA A 100 -11.36 52.24 -19.27
C ALA A 100 -12.58 51.34 -18.92
N GLY A 101 -13.44 51.78 -17.98
CA GLY A 101 -14.72 51.13 -17.62
C GLY A 101 -14.64 50.36 -16.28
N ASP A 102 -14.97 50.88 -15.11
CA ASP A 102 -16.05 51.80 -14.69
C ASP A 102 -17.46 51.19 -14.73
N LEU A 103 -17.88 50.60 -13.61
CA LEU A 103 -19.26 50.61 -13.10
C LEU A 103 -19.26 50.43 -11.57
N ALA A 104 -20.16 51.13 -10.87
CA ALA A 104 -20.09 51.39 -9.43
C ALA A 104 -21.08 50.61 -8.56
N GLY A 105 -20.80 50.56 -7.25
CA GLY A 105 -21.68 50.05 -6.17
C GLY A 105 -20.83 49.49 -5.01
N SER A 106 -20.54 50.20 -3.92
CA SER A 106 -21.45 50.73 -2.89
C SER A 106 -22.44 49.67 -2.37
N GLY A 107 -22.37 49.17 -1.14
CA GLY A 107 -21.46 49.50 -0.04
C GLY A 107 -21.92 48.88 1.29
N THR A 108 -21.49 49.45 2.41
CA THR A 108 -21.82 49.11 3.82
C THR A 108 -21.10 47.91 4.47
N ALA A 109 -20.58 48.18 5.66
CA ALA A 109 -19.91 47.21 6.53
C ALA A 109 -20.90 46.59 7.54
N GLY A 110 -20.56 45.40 8.04
CA GLY A 110 -21.28 44.73 9.11
C GLY A 110 -20.33 43.87 9.94
N ALA A 111 -19.56 44.50 10.82
CA ALA A 111 -18.79 43.77 11.84
C ALA A 111 -19.74 43.37 12.98
N GLY A 112 -19.75 42.09 13.33
CA GLY A 112 -20.56 41.53 14.42
C GLY A 112 -19.78 40.46 15.17
N SER A 113 -19.03 40.88 16.19
CA SER A 113 -18.48 39.98 17.19
C SER A 113 -19.53 39.71 18.25
N GLU A 114 -19.90 38.45 18.49
CA GLU A 114 -20.48 38.02 19.76
C GLU A 114 -19.88 36.69 20.19
N GLU A 115 -19.14 36.71 21.30
CA GLU A 115 -18.80 35.51 22.05
C GLU A 115 -19.90 35.23 23.09
N GLY A 116 -20.41 33.99 23.12
CA GLY A 116 -21.23 33.45 24.21
C GLY A 116 -20.53 32.20 24.74
N SER A 117 -19.80 32.27 25.85
CA SER A 117 -20.28 32.33 27.24
C SER A 117 -20.83 30.99 27.74
N VAL A 118 -20.05 30.43 28.67
CA VAL A 118 -20.30 29.27 29.53
C VAL A 118 -21.74 29.08 30.02
N GLY A 119 -22.20 27.84 29.99
CA GLY A 119 -23.41 27.38 30.67
C GLY A 119 -23.14 26.11 31.49
N SER A 120 -22.94 26.26 32.80
CA SER A 120 -22.80 25.15 33.76
C SER A 120 -24.11 24.91 34.51
N GLY A 121 -24.51 23.65 34.71
CA GLY A 121 -25.45 23.29 35.79
C GLY A 121 -26.59 22.33 35.43
N ALA A 122 -26.49 21.10 35.95
CA ALA A 122 -27.54 20.14 36.32
C ALA A 122 -26.83 18.79 36.57
N GLU A 123 -26.34 18.48 37.76
CA GLU A 123 -27.12 18.04 38.93
C GLU A 123 -28.23 17.05 38.58
N GLY A 124 -27.93 15.76 38.75
CA GLY A 124 -28.81 14.63 38.45
C GLY A 124 -28.38 13.37 39.20
N GLY A 125 -28.26 13.45 40.53
CA GLY A 125 -27.89 12.32 41.36
C GLY A 125 -29.07 11.36 41.61
N THR A 126 -28.87 10.06 41.37
CA THR A 126 -29.66 9.00 42.01
C THR A 126 -28.73 7.87 42.45
N ASN A 127 -29.10 7.22 43.56
CA ASN A 127 -28.23 6.28 44.28
C ASN A 127 -28.26 4.88 43.65
N GLY A 128 -27.09 4.27 43.51
CA GLY A 128 -26.92 2.85 43.19
C GLY A 128 -25.87 2.22 44.10
N SER A 129 -26.27 1.80 45.30
CA SER A 129 -25.41 1.06 46.21
C SER A 129 -25.33 -0.41 45.77
N GLY A 130 -24.14 -0.84 45.35
CA GLY A 130 -23.83 -2.23 45.02
C GLY A 130 -22.40 -2.54 45.44
N THR A 131 -22.23 -3.06 46.64
CA THR A 131 -21.00 -3.69 47.12
C THR A 131 -21.01 -5.15 46.71
N ASP A 132 -20.00 -5.60 45.97
CA ASP A 132 -19.59 -7.01 45.94
C ASP A 132 -18.06 -7.07 45.87
N ASP A 133 -17.47 -7.76 46.84
CA ASP A 133 -16.02 -7.93 46.97
C ASP A 133 -15.50 -9.02 46.02
N GLY A 134 -14.48 -8.70 45.24
CA GLY A 134 -13.92 -9.60 44.22
C GLY A 134 -12.42 -9.41 44.04
N ALA A 135 -11.64 -9.64 45.09
CA ALA A 135 -10.18 -9.57 45.02
C ALA A 135 -9.61 -10.76 44.23
N ALA A 136 -9.07 -10.49 43.04
CA ALA A 136 -8.19 -11.39 42.31
C ALA A 136 -6.89 -10.62 41.98
N SER A 137 -5.79 -11.03 42.63
CA SER A 137 -4.45 -10.60 42.24
C SER A 137 -3.98 -11.44 41.06
N ASP A 138 -3.54 -10.79 39.98
CA ASP A 138 -2.72 -11.43 38.95
C ASP A 138 -1.57 -10.48 38.58
N ASP A 139 -0.37 -10.80 39.07
CA ASP A 139 0.87 -10.10 38.77
C ASP A 139 1.41 -10.58 37.40
N GLY A 140 0.89 -10.00 36.33
CA GLY A 140 1.21 -10.35 34.95
C GLY A 140 1.97 -9.25 34.18
N ALA A 141 3.15 -8.84 34.64
CA ALA A 141 3.96 -7.84 33.96
C ALA A 141 4.63 -8.40 32.69
N GLY A 142 3.90 -8.41 31.57
CA GLY A 142 4.44 -8.63 30.23
C GLY A 142 4.92 -7.32 29.60
N SER A 143 6.21 -7.23 29.25
CA SER A 143 6.76 -6.10 28.49
C SER A 143 6.54 -6.30 26.99
N ASP A 144 5.61 -5.54 26.41
CA ASP A 144 5.41 -5.47 24.95
C ASP A 144 6.45 -4.53 24.30
N ASP A 145 7.68 -5.02 24.12
CA ASP A 145 8.69 -4.39 23.27
C ASP A 145 8.48 -4.82 21.81
N GLY A 146 7.76 -4.03 21.01
CA GLY A 146 7.42 -4.46 19.66
C GLY A 146 6.73 -3.45 18.72
N ALA A 147 6.96 -2.15 18.87
CA ALA A 147 6.46 -1.17 17.90
C ALA A 147 7.22 -1.29 16.55
N GLY A 148 6.67 -2.10 15.63
CA GLY A 148 7.14 -2.18 14.25
C GLY A 148 6.64 -1.00 13.42
N SER A 149 7.53 -0.07 13.08
CA SER A 149 7.23 1.00 12.11
C SER A 149 7.20 0.44 10.69
N ASP A 150 6.00 0.26 10.12
CA ASP A 150 5.77 -0.09 8.72
C ASP A 150 5.96 1.11 7.77
N ASP A 151 7.14 1.73 7.80
CA ASP A 151 7.52 2.79 6.85
C ASP A 151 8.11 2.18 5.57
N GLY A 152 7.22 1.79 4.66
CA GLY A 152 7.53 1.00 3.46
C GLY A 152 6.82 1.44 2.17
N VAL A 153 6.51 2.73 2.01
CA VAL A 153 6.01 3.26 0.72
C VAL A 153 7.10 3.22 -0.36
N GLY A 154 7.15 2.13 -1.11
CA GLY A 154 7.95 2.02 -2.32
C GLY A 154 7.26 2.70 -3.50
N SER A 155 7.83 3.80 -3.99
CA SER A 155 7.45 4.39 -5.29
C SER A 155 7.91 3.48 -6.43
N ASP A 156 6.99 2.71 -7.01
CA ASP A 156 7.19 2.01 -8.29
C ASP A 156 7.07 3.02 -9.46
N ASP A 157 8.03 3.94 -9.57
CA ASP A 157 8.18 4.80 -10.76
C ASP A 157 8.78 3.99 -11.92
N GLY A 158 7.91 3.15 -12.51
CA GLY A 158 8.24 2.16 -13.55
C GLY A 158 7.29 2.22 -14.74
N VAL A 159 6.96 3.43 -15.22
CA VAL A 159 6.22 3.63 -16.47
C VAL A 159 7.08 3.20 -17.67
N GLY A 160 7.02 1.92 -18.01
CA GLY A 160 7.38 1.44 -19.33
C GLY A 160 6.29 1.84 -20.32
N SER A 161 6.57 2.82 -21.18
CA SER A 161 5.79 3.03 -22.40
C SER A 161 5.99 1.81 -23.32
N ASP A 162 5.05 0.88 -23.26
CA ASP A 162 4.90 -0.19 -24.24
C ASP A 162 3.79 0.23 -25.20
N ASP A 163 4.15 1.03 -26.21
CA ASP A 163 3.26 1.47 -27.30
C ASP A 163 2.99 0.29 -28.26
N GLY A 164 2.52 -0.83 -27.71
CA GLY A 164 2.01 -1.95 -28.46
C GLY A 164 0.64 -1.60 -29.04
N GLU A 165 0.56 -1.45 -30.36
CA GLU A 165 -0.71 -1.30 -31.06
C GLU A 165 -1.68 -2.42 -30.64
N PRO A 166 -2.96 -2.12 -30.33
CA PRO A 166 -3.94 -3.14 -30.00
C PRO A 166 -4.23 -3.97 -31.24
N ASN A 167 -3.44 -5.02 -31.45
CA ASN A 167 -3.73 -6.04 -32.44
C ASN A 167 -5.02 -6.72 -31.99
N GLU A 168 -6.13 -6.32 -32.61
CA GLU A 168 -7.52 -6.76 -32.38
C GLU A 168 -7.71 -8.23 -32.79
N THR A 169 -6.88 -9.08 -32.19
CA THR A 169 -7.01 -10.51 -32.21
C THR A 169 -8.27 -10.80 -31.42
N THR A 170 -9.30 -11.26 -32.10
CA THR A 170 -10.50 -11.78 -31.46
C THR A 170 -10.13 -13.07 -30.72
N GLU A 171 -9.43 -12.94 -29.60
CA GLU A 171 -9.10 -14.04 -28.72
C GLU A 171 -10.42 -14.67 -28.30
N THR A 172 -10.67 -15.86 -28.85
CA THR A 172 -11.77 -16.70 -28.43
C THR A 172 -11.64 -16.83 -26.91
N PRO A 173 -12.69 -16.54 -26.11
CA PRO A 173 -12.59 -16.59 -24.66
C PRO A 173 -11.91 -17.88 -24.26
N PRO A 174 -10.79 -17.83 -23.51
CA PRO A 174 -10.00 -19.03 -23.26
C PRO A 174 -10.91 -20.09 -22.68
N GLU A 175 -11.00 -21.25 -23.35
CA GLU A 175 -11.86 -22.34 -22.88
C GLU A 175 -11.57 -22.54 -21.40
N PRO A 176 -12.61 -22.58 -20.53
CA PRO A 176 -12.44 -22.48 -19.09
C PRO A 176 -11.43 -23.53 -18.66
N ALA A 177 -10.26 -23.05 -18.21
CA ALA A 177 -9.04 -23.84 -18.12
C ALA A 177 -9.37 -25.15 -17.43
N THR A 178 -9.32 -26.26 -18.16
CA THR A 178 -9.96 -27.51 -17.76
C THR A 178 -9.35 -27.96 -16.44
N GLY A 179 -10.06 -27.71 -15.34
CA GLY A 179 -9.46 -27.35 -14.06
C GLY A 179 -8.27 -28.24 -13.73
N SER A 180 -7.08 -27.64 -13.58
CA SER A 180 -5.76 -28.29 -13.53
C SER A 180 -5.71 -29.38 -12.47
N ARG A 181 -6.22 -30.55 -12.83
CA ARG A 181 -6.37 -31.68 -11.94
C ARG A 181 -4.97 -32.21 -11.72
N LEU A 182 -4.45 -32.00 -10.52
CA LEU A 182 -3.11 -32.47 -10.15
C LEU A 182 -2.96 -33.93 -10.59
N PRO A 183 -1.81 -34.29 -11.19
CA PRO A 183 -1.58 -35.66 -11.63
C PRO A 183 -1.76 -36.58 -10.42
N ALA A 184 -2.53 -37.66 -10.61
CA ALA A 184 -2.69 -38.67 -9.59
C ALA A 184 -1.30 -39.20 -9.21
N LEU A 185 -0.95 -39.11 -7.93
CA LEU A 185 0.32 -39.65 -7.45
C LEU A 185 0.25 -41.17 -7.44
N ASP A 186 1.28 -41.81 -7.97
CA ASP A 186 1.43 -43.26 -7.87
C ASP A 186 1.40 -43.69 -6.39
N PRO A 187 0.76 -44.83 -6.07
CA PRO A 187 0.81 -45.39 -4.73
C PRO A 187 2.25 -45.72 -4.36
N LEU A 188 2.59 -45.59 -3.08
CA LEU A 188 3.91 -45.99 -2.60
C LEU A 188 4.10 -47.51 -2.76
N PRO A 189 5.31 -47.98 -3.11
CA PRO A 189 5.63 -49.41 -3.16
C PRO A 189 5.30 -50.14 -1.85
N THR A 190 4.95 -51.42 -1.94
CA THR A 190 4.73 -52.28 -0.76
C THR A 190 6.03 -52.76 -0.12
N GLU A 191 7.09 -52.93 -0.92
CA GLU A 191 8.41 -53.36 -0.45
C GLU A 191 9.12 -52.24 0.30
N THR A 192 9.58 -52.52 1.52
CA THR A 192 10.11 -51.49 2.44
C THR A 192 11.26 -50.68 1.86
N GLU A 193 12.22 -51.32 1.18
CA GLU A 193 13.39 -50.62 0.61
C GLU A 193 13.02 -49.70 -0.56
N GLU A 194 12.12 -50.15 -1.43
CA GLU A 194 11.60 -49.36 -2.55
C GLU A 194 10.74 -48.20 -2.06
N ARG A 195 9.89 -48.46 -1.06
CA ARG A 195 9.07 -47.46 -0.37
C ARG A 195 9.91 -46.37 0.27
N ASP A 196 10.97 -46.74 0.99
CA ASP A 196 11.88 -45.80 1.65
C ASP A 196 12.74 -45.02 0.64
N LEU A 197 13.04 -45.60 -0.53
CA LEU A 197 13.67 -44.88 -1.65
C LEU A 197 12.72 -43.84 -2.26
N GLU A 198 11.48 -44.24 -2.54
CA GLU A 198 10.45 -43.36 -3.12
C GLU A 198 10.09 -42.20 -2.18
N ILE A 199 9.94 -42.46 -0.87
CA ILE A 199 9.75 -41.43 0.16
C ILE A 199 10.89 -40.40 0.13
N ARG A 200 12.15 -40.86 0.06
CA ARG A 200 13.33 -39.97 -0.04
C ARG A 200 13.36 -39.18 -1.35
N THR A 201 12.85 -39.73 -2.45
CA THR A 201 12.70 -39.03 -3.73
C THR A 201 11.64 -37.93 -3.63
N ARG A 202 10.43 -38.25 -3.16
CA ARG A 202 9.36 -37.26 -2.94
C ARG A 202 9.79 -36.11 -2.01
N LEU A 203 10.51 -36.42 -0.93
CA LEU A 203 11.08 -35.40 -0.03
C LEU A 203 12.08 -34.49 -0.75
N ARG A 204 13.02 -35.06 -1.53
CA ARG A 204 14.02 -34.28 -2.29
C ARG A 204 13.36 -33.36 -3.32
N GLU A 205 12.34 -33.84 -4.02
CA GLU A 205 11.60 -33.06 -5.01
C GLU A 205 10.81 -31.93 -4.34
N ALA A 206 10.07 -32.21 -3.26
CA ALA A 206 9.34 -31.19 -2.52
C ALA A 206 10.26 -30.10 -1.94
N GLU A 207 11.44 -30.49 -1.42
CA GLU A 207 12.47 -29.56 -0.96
C GLU A 207 13.06 -28.70 -2.09
N SER A 208 13.21 -29.27 -3.30
CA SER A 208 13.70 -28.51 -4.47
C SER A 208 12.71 -27.40 -4.88
N VAL A 209 11.41 -27.65 -4.74
CA VAL A 209 10.36 -26.64 -4.95
C VAL A 209 10.38 -25.61 -3.82
N ALA A 210 10.40 -26.06 -2.56
CA ALA A 210 10.31 -25.22 -1.37
C ALA A 210 11.50 -24.24 -1.20
N SER A 211 12.71 -24.69 -1.55
CA SER A 211 13.93 -23.87 -1.50
C SER A 211 14.10 -22.95 -2.72
N SER A 212 13.41 -23.23 -3.83
CA SER A 212 13.47 -22.46 -5.07
C SER A 212 12.46 -21.31 -5.07
N ASN A 213 12.94 -20.07 -4.90
CA ASN A 213 12.10 -18.86 -5.04
C ASN A 213 11.38 -18.78 -6.41
N ARG A 214 11.90 -19.42 -7.46
CA ARG A 214 11.26 -19.47 -8.79
C ARG A 214 10.12 -20.50 -8.84
N SER A 215 10.30 -21.64 -8.19
CA SER A 215 9.28 -22.70 -8.12
C SER A 215 8.15 -22.33 -7.16
N CYS A 216 8.47 -21.67 -6.05
CA CYS A 216 7.48 -21.12 -5.12
C CYS A 216 6.58 -20.02 -5.70
N ALA A 217 6.85 -19.53 -6.93
CA ALA A 217 5.97 -18.61 -7.66
C ALA A 217 5.03 -19.33 -8.65
N LYS A 218 5.14 -20.66 -8.79
CA LYS A 218 4.34 -21.48 -9.70
C LYS A 218 3.34 -22.33 -8.92
N LEU A 219 2.06 -22.17 -9.24
CA LEU A 219 0.97 -22.83 -8.54
C LEU A 219 1.09 -24.36 -8.57
N ASP A 220 1.25 -24.92 -9.77
CA ASP A 220 1.26 -26.38 -9.99
C ASP A 220 2.47 -27.08 -9.35
N GLU A 221 3.66 -26.45 -9.37
CA GLU A 221 4.87 -27.01 -8.74
C GLU A 221 4.71 -27.09 -7.21
N VAL A 222 4.18 -26.03 -6.58
CA VAL A 222 3.90 -26.03 -5.14
C VAL A 222 2.80 -27.02 -4.79
N ALA A 223 1.71 -27.06 -5.57
CA ALA A 223 0.59 -27.98 -5.34
C ALA A 223 0.98 -29.46 -5.50
N LEU A 224 1.83 -29.79 -6.48
CA LEU A 224 2.38 -31.15 -6.63
C LEU A 224 3.31 -31.52 -5.47
N ALA A 225 4.19 -30.62 -5.03
CA ALA A 225 5.05 -30.84 -3.86
C ALA A 225 4.22 -31.04 -2.58
N TRP A 226 3.13 -30.29 -2.44
CA TRP A 226 2.16 -30.39 -1.33
C TRP A 226 1.46 -31.74 -1.30
N ALA A 227 0.95 -32.20 -2.45
CA ALA A 227 0.34 -33.51 -2.59
C ALA A 227 1.33 -34.63 -2.26
N LYS A 228 2.59 -34.51 -2.75
CA LYS A 228 3.66 -35.49 -2.45
C LYS A 228 3.92 -35.60 -0.95
N LEU A 229 4.00 -34.49 -0.21
CA LEU A 229 4.13 -34.52 1.25
C LEU A 229 2.89 -35.06 1.97
N ARG A 230 1.67 -34.69 1.56
CA ARG A 230 0.43 -35.26 2.13
C ARG A 230 0.29 -36.77 1.91
N SER A 231 0.92 -37.31 0.85
CA SER A 231 0.91 -38.75 0.54
C SER A 231 1.87 -39.60 1.40
N LEU A 232 2.73 -38.99 2.22
CA LEU A 232 3.68 -39.71 3.06
C LEU A 232 2.96 -40.34 4.27
N PRO A 233 3.24 -41.61 4.62
CA PRO A 233 2.67 -42.23 5.81
C PRO A 233 3.27 -41.62 7.09
N ALA A 234 2.59 -41.77 8.22
CA ALA A 234 3.01 -41.13 9.47
C ALA A 234 4.35 -41.65 10.00
N ASP A 235 4.68 -42.92 9.73
CA ASP A 235 5.93 -43.61 10.06
C ASP A 235 7.07 -43.37 9.03
N ALA A 236 6.85 -42.51 8.03
CA ALA A 236 7.81 -42.27 6.96
C ALA A 236 9.21 -41.88 7.47
N PRO A 237 10.30 -42.51 6.97
CA PRO A 237 11.65 -42.11 7.32
C PRO A 237 11.93 -40.66 6.91
N GLY A 238 12.53 -39.91 7.83
CA GLY A 238 12.84 -38.49 7.61
C GLY A 238 11.72 -37.51 8.01
N ARG A 239 10.78 -37.90 8.88
CA ARG A 239 9.68 -37.06 9.38
C ARG A 239 10.06 -35.59 9.69
N ARG A 240 11.13 -35.34 10.46
CA ARG A 240 11.62 -33.98 10.76
C ARG A 240 11.98 -33.14 9.53
N ARG A 241 12.46 -33.80 8.46
CA ARG A 241 12.73 -33.14 7.17
C ARG A 241 11.42 -32.84 6.45
N ALA A 242 10.44 -33.75 6.48
CA ALA A 242 9.11 -33.51 5.92
C ALA A 242 8.44 -32.29 6.58
N GLU A 243 8.55 -32.16 7.91
CA GLU A 243 8.04 -31.02 8.69
C GLU A 243 8.72 -29.70 8.26
N SER A 244 10.05 -29.66 8.17
CA SER A 244 10.77 -28.48 7.70
C SER A 244 10.47 -28.10 6.24
N ILE A 245 10.25 -29.08 5.35
CA ILE A 245 9.80 -28.80 3.97
C ILE A 245 8.35 -28.28 3.98
N ALA A 246 7.48 -28.82 4.84
CA ALA A 246 6.10 -28.38 4.95
C ALA A 246 5.99 -26.91 5.41
N GLU A 247 6.80 -26.49 6.38
CA GLU A 247 6.91 -25.09 6.79
C GLU A 247 7.36 -24.17 5.64
N GLN A 248 8.36 -24.59 4.86
CA GLN A 248 8.86 -23.84 3.71
C GLN A 248 7.81 -23.74 2.59
N LEU A 249 7.14 -24.85 2.25
CA LEU A 249 6.04 -24.81 1.28
C LEU A 249 4.90 -23.93 1.77
N GLU A 250 4.56 -23.94 3.06
CA GLU A 250 3.51 -23.08 3.63
C GLU A 250 3.88 -21.58 3.50
N GLN A 251 5.16 -21.21 3.61
CA GLN A 251 5.60 -19.85 3.23
C GLN A 251 5.37 -19.58 1.74
N CYS A 252 5.59 -20.56 0.87
CA CYS A 252 5.35 -20.43 -0.57
C CYS A 252 3.86 -20.34 -0.91
N ARG A 253 2.99 -21.10 -0.22
CA ARG A 253 1.52 -20.98 -0.30
C ARG A 253 1.04 -19.58 0.06
N ARG A 254 1.57 -18.98 1.14
CA ARG A 254 1.23 -17.59 1.50
C ARG A 254 1.67 -16.57 0.45
N LYS A 255 2.85 -16.76 -0.16
CA LYS A 255 3.31 -15.92 -1.29
C LYS A 255 2.42 -16.07 -2.52
N LEU A 256 2.00 -17.30 -2.85
CA LEU A 256 1.05 -17.58 -3.92
C LEU A 256 -0.30 -16.89 -3.65
N LEU A 257 -0.88 -17.07 -2.45
CA LEU A 257 -2.12 -16.40 -2.05
C LEU A 257 -2.03 -14.88 -2.27
N TYR A 258 -0.99 -14.23 -1.72
CA TYR A 258 -0.77 -12.80 -1.90
C TYR A 258 -0.68 -12.40 -3.38
N SER A 259 0.08 -13.14 -4.20
CA SER A 259 0.25 -12.83 -5.63
C SER A 259 -1.01 -13.03 -6.46
N ILE A 260 -1.81 -14.07 -6.17
CA ILE A 260 -3.09 -14.36 -6.83
C ILE A 260 -4.12 -13.31 -6.41
N SER A 261 -4.29 -13.08 -5.10
CA SER A 261 -5.17 -12.04 -4.54
C SER A 261 -4.85 -10.65 -5.10
N ARG A 262 -3.56 -10.30 -5.29
CA ARG A 262 -3.16 -9.01 -5.91
C ARG A 262 -3.59 -8.89 -7.38
N ARG A 263 -3.63 -9.99 -8.15
CA ARG A 263 -4.15 -9.98 -9.52
C ARG A 263 -5.67 -9.82 -9.54
N HIS A 264 -6.40 -10.61 -8.75
CA HIS A 264 -7.85 -10.50 -8.61
C HIS A 264 -8.28 -9.10 -8.14
N ARG A 265 -7.59 -8.52 -7.15
CA ARG A 265 -7.81 -7.13 -6.71
C ARG A 265 -7.65 -6.13 -7.86
N ARG A 266 -6.60 -6.26 -8.69
CA ARG A 266 -6.37 -5.34 -9.81
C ARG A 266 -7.52 -5.43 -10.82
N THR A 267 -7.91 -6.64 -11.22
CA THR A 267 -9.07 -6.88 -12.10
C THR A 267 -10.38 -6.35 -11.49
N ALA A 268 -10.57 -6.48 -10.17
CA ALA A 268 -11.75 -5.95 -9.49
C ALA A 268 -11.75 -4.41 -9.47
N VAL A 269 -10.60 -3.75 -9.27
CA VAL A 269 -10.47 -2.29 -9.40
C VAL A 269 -10.85 -1.84 -10.82
N ASP A 270 -10.27 -2.46 -11.85
CA ASP A 270 -10.55 -2.11 -13.25
C ASP A 270 -12.05 -2.26 -13.60
N ALA A 271 -12.69 -3.31 -13.08
CA ALA A 271 -14.13 -3.55 -13.24
C ALA A 271 -15.00 -2.54 -12.47
N ARG A 272 -14.61 -2.14 -11.25
CA ARG A 272 -15.29 -1.09 -10.46
C ARG A 272 -15.18 0.27 -11.13
N ASP A 273 -14.04 0.59 -11.73
CA ASP A 273 -13.80 1.83 -12.48
C ASP A 273 -14.65 1.91 -13.75
N ALA A 274 -14.78 0.80 -14.48
CA ALA A 274 -15.66 0.70 -15.64
C ALA A 274 -17.14 0.86 -15.23
N PHE A 275 -17.55 0.17 -14.17
CA PHE A 275 -18.92 0.26 -13.62
C PHE A 275 -19.28 1.68 -13.16
N ALA A 276 -18.39 2.34 -12.42
CA ALA A 276 -18.61 3.69 -11.91
C ALA A 276 -18.74 4.76 -13.01
N LYS A 277 -18.21 4.50 -14.22
CA LYS A 277 -18.44 5.34 -15.40
C LYS A 277 -19.81 5.04 -16.02
N ALA A 278 -20.09 3.76 -16.29
CA ALA A 278 -21.33 3.33 -16.94
C ALA A 278 -22.61 3.60 -16.12
N ILE A 279 -22.51 3.58 -14.78
CA ILE A 279 -23.68 3.74 -13.90
C ILE A 279 -24.33 5.13 -14.00
N VAL A 280 -23.58 6.16 -14.41
CA VAL A 280 -24.09 7.52 -14.56
C VAL A 280 -25.07 7.61 -15.73
N GLU A 281 -24.67 7.12 -16.90
CA GLU A 281 -25.51 7.08 -18.10
C GLU A 281 -26.74 6.20 -17.86
N ARG A 282 -26.53 5.01 -17.26
CA ARG A 282 -27.60 4.07 -16.95
C ARG A 282 -28.69 4.66 -16.03
N PHE A 283 -28.32 5.49 -15.05
CA PHE A 283 -29.30 6.15 -14.17
C PHE A 283 -30.14 7.22 -14.90
N GLU A 284 -29.59 7.92 -15.90
CA GLU A 284 -30.38 8.86 -16.71
C GLU A 284 -31.31 8.09 -17.67
N GLU A 285 -30.86 6.98 -18.27
CA GLU A 285 -31.67 6.15 -19.18
C GLU A 285 -32.78 5.33 -18.47
N GLU A 286 -32.44 4.57 -17.42
CA GLU A 286 -33.37 3.64 -16.76
C GLU A 286 -34.29 4.32 -15.73
N HIS A 287 -33.88 5.46 -15.18
CA HIS A 287 -34.59 6.12 -14.07
C HIS A 287 -34.89 7.60 -14.31
N GLY A 288 -34.37 8.22 -15.38
CA GLY A 288 -34.49 9.67 -15.61
C GLY A 288 -33.73 10.51 -14.58
N LEU A 289 -32.75 9.92 -13.88
CA LEU A 289 -32.03 10.55 -12.78
C LEU A 289 -30.63 11.00 -13.22
N ARG A 290 -30.38 12.31 -13.20
CA ARG A 290 -29.03 12.84 -13.35
C ARG A 290 -28.27 12.68 -12.05
N VAL A 291 -27.29 11.77 -12.07
CA VAL A 291 -26.41 11.48 -10.95
C VAL A 291 -24.95 11.76 -11.29
N ALA A 292 -24.13 11.93 -10.27
CA ALA A 292 -22.69 11.79 -10.35
C ALA A 292 -22.28 10.56 -9.52
N ALA A 293 -21.37 9.75 -10.06
CA ALA A 293 -20.78 8.63 -9.35
C ALA A 293 -19.32 8.95 -9.00
N SER A 294 -18.87 8.52 -7.82
CA SER A 294 -17.47 8.53 -7.43
C SER A 294 -17.12 7.29 -6.62
N ILE A 295 -15.88 6.84 -6.75
CA ILE A 295 -15.33 5.69 -6.05
C ILE A 295 -14.21 6.15 -5.11
N SER A 296 -14.04 5.44 -4.00
CA SER A 296 -13.05 5.77 -2.97
C SER A 296 -12.62 4.53 -2.19
N GLY A 297 -11.56 4.69 -1.40
CA GLY A 297 -10.85 3.58 -0.75
C GLY A 297 -9.60 3.17 -1.52
N MET A 298 -8.72 2.37 -0.89
CA MET A 298 -7.43 1.96 -1.49
C MET A 298 -7.59 0.97 -2.65
N SER A 299 -8.80 0.45 -2.83
CA SER A 299 -9.16 -0.52 -3.87
C SER A 299 -10.45 -0.13 -4.57
N HIS A 300 -10.84 1.14 -4.45
CA HIS A 300 -12.10 1.68 -4.98
C HIS A 300 -13.33 0.89 -4.46
N GLU A 301 -13.22 0.31 -3.26
CA GLU A 301 -14.21 -0.59 -2.67
C GLU A 301 -15.47 0.12 -2.15
N ARG A 302 -15.52 1.46 -2.22
CA ARG A 302 -16.65 2.28 -1.79
C ARG A 302 -17.19 3.10 -2.96
N LEU A 303 -18.43 2.84 -3.36
CA LEU A 303 -19.14 3.59 -4.40
C LEU A 303 -20.06 4.64 -3.77
N ARG A 304 -20.06 5.86 -4.29
CA ARG A 304 -21.03 6.90 -3.95
C ARG A 304 -21.72 7.38 -5.21
N ILE A 305 -23.05 7.40 -5.20
CA ILE A 305 -23.89 7.96 -6.26
C ILE A 305 -24.73 9.06 -5.64
N GLY A 306 -24.71 10.26 -6.24
CA GLY A 306 -25.49 11.40 -5.75
C GLY A 306 -26.14 12.18 -6.88
N GLY A 307 -27.40 12.57 -6.71
CA GLY A 307 -28.15 13.32 -7.73
C GLY A 307 -29.51 13.78 -7.23
N SER A 308 -30.04 14.83 -7.84
CA SER A 308 -31.39 15.33 -7.51
C SER A 308 -32.45 14.30 -7.87
N GLY A 309 -33.31 13.93 -6.91
CA GLY A 309 -34.35 12.90 -7.10
C GLY A 309 -33.95 11.51 -6.61
N LEU A 310 -32.69 11.31 -6.18
CA LEU A 310 -32.24 10.07 -5.54
C LEU A 310 -32.53 10.08 -4.03
N ASP A 311 -33.80 10.25 -3.66
CA ASP A 311 -34.23 10.27 -2.26
C ASP A 311 -34.12 8.89 -1.59
N ALA A 312 -34.36 8.85 -0.27
CA ALA A 312 -34.23 7.64 0.53
C ALA A 312 -35.09 6.46 0.05
N ALA A 313 -36.30 6.72 -0.47
CA ALA A 313 -37.19 5.67 -0.97
C ALA A 313 -36.78 5.22 -2.37
N LYS A 314 -36.38 6.15 -3.24
CA LYS A 314 -35.88 5.83 -4.59
C LYS A 314 -34.55 5.08 -4.55
N ALA A 315 -33.68 5.39 -3.59
CA ALA A 315 -32.44 4.66 -3.32
C ALA A 315 -32.70 3.20 -2.93
N ASP A 316 -33.66 2.96 -2.02
CA ASP A 316 -34.04 1.60 -1.62
C ASP A 316 -34.69 0.83 -2.79
N GLU A 317 -35.57 1.46 -3.56
CA GLU A 317 -36.18 0.90 -4.77
C GLU A 317 -35.12 0.42 -5.79
N ILE A 318 -34.12 1.26 -6.10
CA ILE A 318 -33.08 0.94 -7.09
C ILE A 318 -32.15 -0.17 -6.58
N MET A 319 -31.81 -0.17 -5.28
CA MET A 319 -31.00 -1.24 -4.68
C MET A 319 -31.70 -2.60 -4.78
N ASP A 320 -32.99 -2.65 -4.51
CA ASP A 320 -33.77 -3.89 -4.53
C ASP A 320 -34.20 -4.30 -5.95
N ALA A 321 -34.22 -3.38 -6.92
CA ALA A 321 -34.47 -3.65 -8.34
C ALA A 321 -33.32 -4.39 -9.05
N GLY A 322 -32.15 -4.53 -8.44
CA GLY A 322 -31.04 -5.33 -8.97
C GLY A 322 -29.65 -4.77 -8.68
N LEU A 323 -29.53 -3.45 -8.47
CA LEU A 323 -28.24 -2.77 -8.27
C LEU A 323 -27.42 -3.43 -7.16
N ARG A 324 -28.06 -3.85 -6.06
CA ARG A 324 -27.41 -4.56 -4.93
C ARG A 324 -26.67 -5.82 -5.35
N ALA A 325 -27.21 -6.59 -6.30
CA ALA A 325 -26.58 -7.82 -6.78
C ALA A 325 -25.34 -7.52 -7.63
N GLU A 326 -25.42 -6.52 -8.51
CA GLU A 326 -24.31 -6.09 -9.37
C GLU A 326 -23.13 -5.54 -8.55
N VAL A 327 -23.39 -4.61 -7.62
CA VAL A 327 -22.33 -4.03 -6.78
C VAL A 327 -21.69 -5.07 -5.86
N LYS A 328 -22.46 -6.08 -5.41
CA LYS A 328 -21.93 -7.22 -4.64
C LYS A 328 -21.09 -8.15 -5.52
N ALA A 329 -21.48 -8.38 -6.79
CA ALA A 329 -20.68 -9.16 -7.74
C ALA A 329 -19.35 -8.48 -8.09
N LEU A 330 -19.32 -7.13 -8.13
CA LEU A 330 -18.11 -6.31 -8.25
C LEU A 330 -17.35 -6.13 -6.92
N ALA A 331 -17.82 -6.78 -5.84
CA ALA A 331 -17.27 -6.73 -4.51
C ALA A 331 -17.04 -5.30 -3.97
N PHE A 332 -17.94 -4.35 -4.23
CA PHE A 332 -17.98 -3.11 -3.44
C PHE A 332 -18.36 -3.45 -2.00
N ALA A 333 -17.59 -2.99 -1.02
CA ALA A 333 -17.85 -3.19 0.40
C ALA A 333 -18.91 -2.22 0.95
N GLN A 334 -19.03 -1.05 0.34
CA GLN A 334 -19.97 -0.01 0.74
C GLN A 334 -20.51 0.74 -0.47
N VAL A 335 -21.83 0.99 -0.48
CA VAL A 335 -22.49 1.84 -1.47
C VAL A 335 -23.26 2.94 -0.75
N VAL A 336 -23.12 4.19 -1.21
CA VAL A 336 -23.83 5.35 -0.67
C VAL A 336 -24.66 6.02 -1.76
N LEU A 337 -25.98 6.06 -1.59
CA LEU A 337 -26.92 6.75 -2.48
C LEU A 337 -27.45 8.01 -1.77
N SER A 338 -27.52 9.18 -2.44
CA SER A 338 -27.96 10.41 -1.77
C SER A 338 -28.51 11.52 -2.68
N ASP A 339 -29.58 12.19 -2.23
CA ASP A 339 -30.16 13.40 -2.84
C ASP A 339 -29.45 14.71 -2.43
N THR A 340 -28.26 14.62 -1.84
CA THR A 340 -27.49 15.67 -1.10
C THR A 340 -27.95 15.98 0.32
N LYS A 341 -29.16 15.60 0.75
CA LYS A 341 -29.68 15.90 2.10
C LYS A 341 -29.52 14.73 3.06
N VAL A 342 -29.90 13.54 2.63
CA VAL A 342 -29.86 12.33 3.46
C VAL A 342 -29.12 11.22 2.70
N PRO A 343 -27.94 10.77 3.16
CA PRO A 343 -27.29 9.61 2.58
C PRO A 343 -27.94 8.31 3.06
N ARG A 344 -28.18 7.39 2.13
CA ARG A 344 -28.44 5.97 2.40
C ARG A 344 -27.14 5.20 2.21
N THR A 345 -26.65 4.57 3.27
CA THR A 345 -25.45 3.72 3.24
C THR A 345 -25.87 2.26 3.27
N TYR A 346 -25.36 1.48 2.34
CA TYR A 346 -25.53 0.03 2.25
C TYR A 346 -24.16 -0.61 2.43
N GLU A 347 -23.97 -1.33 3.53
CA GLU A 347 -22.80 -2.17 3.75
C GLU A 347 -23.05 -3.54 3.14
N LEU A 348 -22.02 -4.08 2.50
CA LEU A 348 -22.11 -5.29 1.69
C LEU A 348 -21.06 -6.28 2.16
N GLU A 349 -21.50 -7.49 2.50
CA GLU A 349 -20.60 -8.61 2.80
C GLU A 349 -19.81 -8.99 1.54
N VAL A 350 -18.53 -8.65 1.53
CA VAL A 350 -17.58 -8.98 0.47
C VAL A 350 -16.42 -9.81 1.04
N THR A 351 -15.90 -10.73 0.23
CA THR A 351 -14.67 -11.48 0.57
C THR A 351 -13.52 -10.48 0.78
N PRO A 352 -12.78 -10.55 1.89
CA PRO A 352 -11.69 -9.61 2.14
C PRO A 352 -10.55 -9.82 1.13
N GLU A 353 -9.86 -8.75 0.76
CA GLU A 353 -9.00 -8.75 -0.44
C GLU A 353 -7.82 -9.71 -0.37
N ASN A 354 -7.32 -10.00 0.84
CA ASN A 354 -6.28 -10.99 1.09
C ASN A 354 -6.74 -12.43 0.75
N GLU A 355 -8.04 -12.71 0.80
CA GLU A 355 -8.64 -14.03 0.56
C GLU A 355 -9.12 -14.26 -0.88
N LEU A 356 -9.05 -13.26 -1.76
CA LEU A 356 -9.55 -13.37 -3.14
C LEU A 356 -8.92 -14.52 -3.95
N GLY A 357 -7.67 -14.89 -3.67
CA GLY A 357 -6.99 -16.04 -4.27
C GLY A 357 -7.18 -17.39 -3.57
N LEU A 358 -7.98 -17.47 -2.49
CA LEU A 358 -8.28 -18.76 -1.84
C LEU A 358 -9.06 -19.75 -2.73
N PRO A 359 -10.00 -19.33 -3.60
CA PRO A 359 -10.66 -20.23 -4.55
C PRO A 359 -9.65 -20.95 -5.45
N ASP A 360 -8.76 -20.22 -6.13
CA ASP A 360 -7.72 -20.78 -7.01
C ASP A 360 -6.80 -21.76 -6.24
N LEU A 361 -6.45 -21.42 -5.00
CA LEU A 361 -5.67 -22.33 -4.14
C LEU A 361 -6.47 -23.59 -3.73
N ARG A 362 -7.78 -23.48 -3.49
CA ARG A 362 -8.64 -24.64 -3.14
C ARG A 362 -8.74 -25.63 -4.29
N GLU A 363 -8.85 -25.16 -5.53
CA GLU A 363 -8.92 -26.01 -6.73
C GLU A 363 -7.71 -26.96 -6.86
N VAL A 364 -6.53 -26.49 -6.47
CA VAL A 364 -5.29 -27.30 -6.45
C VAL A 364 -4.93 -27.87 -5.06
N GLY A 365 -5.88 -27.91 -4.12
CA GLY A 365 -5.69 -28.50 -2.79
C GLY A 365 -4.80 -27.70 -1.81
N LEU A 366 -4.41 -26.48 -2.18
CA LEU A 366 -3.67 -25.50 -1.37
C LEU A 366 -4.59 -24.55 -0.58
N GLY A 367 -5.89 -24.82 -0.51
CA GLY A 367 -6.84 -23.98 0.25
C GLY A 367 -6.59 -23.96 1.76
N GLU A 368 -5.96 -25.00 2.30
CA GLU A 368 -5.72 -25.21 3.72
C GLU A 368 -4.22 -25.43 4.02
N PRO A 369 -3.72 -25.06 5.21
CA PRO A 369 -2.35 -25.34 5.64
C PRO A 369 -1.95 -26.82 5.53
N LEU A 370 -0.65 -27.07 5.40
CA LEU A 370 -0.14 -28.43 5.30
C LEU A 370 -0.13 -29.10 6.67
N ARG A 371 -1.02 -30.07 6.88
CA ARG A 371 -0.96 -31.01 7.99
C ARG A 371 -0.39 -32.33 7.48
N LEU A 372 0.71 -32.77 8.07
CA LEU A 372 1.25 -34.11 7.86
C LEU A 372 0.51 -35.09 8.79
N PRO A 373 0.22 -36.33 8.38
CA PRO A 373 -0.53 -37.27 9.21
C PRO A 373 0.20 -37.53 10.53
N GLU A 374 -0.52 -37.51 11.66
CA GLU A 374 0.06 -37.75 12.97
C GLU A 374 0.43 -39.23 13.15
N ALA A 375 1.49 -39.51 13.92
CA ALA A 375 1.83 -40.88 14.29
C ALA A 375 0.79 -41.41 15.31
N PRO A 376 0.34 -42.67 15.19
CA PRO A 376 -0.67 -43.26 16.07
C PRO A 376 -0.16 -43.54 17.49
#